data_AF-A0A6N6TAZ1-F1
#
_entry.id   AF-A0A6N6TAZ1-F1
#
_cell.length_a   1.000
_cell.length_b   1.000
_cell.length_c   1.000
_cell.angle_alpha   90.00
_cell.angle_beta   90.00
_cell.angle_gamma   90.00
#
_symmetry.space_group_name_H-M   'P 1'
#
loop_
_entity.id
_entity.type
_entity.pdbx_description
1 polymer ?
#
loop_
_entity_poly.entity_id
_entity_poly.type
_entity_poly.pdbx_seq_one_letter_code
_entity_poly.pdbx_strand_id
1 'polypeptide(L)'
;MPRGLAGIVLAGLLAGCALNPPRPPGDPAAARCLALYDELDAAVAEHGATPSAPARIAGFPYLRVDRFLADFRTQNLNPAQTVAWLTRLNVLDQEARRVEWTSLPEPVRTALDRRHAAADTVPAALAQCAATLRNADSGDPERLALIREVATELSDLVRRPAPNRRV
;
A
#
# COMPACT_ATOMS: atom_id res chain seq x y z
N MET A 1 20.67 22.22 57.01
CA MET A 1 20.56 20.77 56.74
C MET A 1 20.26 20.59 55.25
N PRO A 2 21.20 20.14 54.40
CA PRO A 2 20.91 19.93 52.98
C PRO A 2 20.42 18.49 52.76
N ARG A 3 19.19 18.34 52.29
CA ARG A 3 18.64 17.14 51.64
C ARG A 3 18.26 17.65 50.24
N GLY A 4 18.96 17.31 49.16
CA GLY A 4 19.17 15.97 48.67
C GLY A 4 17.94 15.60 47.83
N LEU A 5 18.08 15.62 46.50
CA LEU A 5 17.43 14.74 45.51
C LEU A 5 17.68 15.33 44.12
N ALA A 6 18.84 14.96 43.56
CA ALA A 6 18.98 14.82 42.12
C ALA A 6 18.04 13.71 41.65
N GLY A 7 17.29 13.98 40.58
CA GLY A 7 16.44 13.00 39.91
C GLY A 7 15.00 13.47 39.80
N ILE A 8 14.54 13.66 38.57
CA ILE A 8 13.66 12.68 37.92
C ILE A 8 13.51 13.10 36.45
N VAL A 9 14.14 12.26 35.62
CA VAL A 9 13.58 11.63 34.41
C VAL A 9 13.06 12.56 33.31
N LEU A 10 13.94 12.69 32.32
CA LEU A 10 13.69 12.83 30.88
C LEU A 10 12.34 12.20 30.45
N ALA A 11 11.30 13.03 30.28
CA ALA A 11 10.03 12.61 29.71
C ALA A 11 10.22 12.31 28.22
N GLY A 12 10.17 11.02 27.87
CA GLY A 12 10.38 10.52 26.52
C GLY A 12 9.36 11.05 25.52
N LEU A 13 9.89 11.62 24.44
CA LEU A 13 9.20 11.93 23.18
C LEU A 13 8.76 10.63 22.50
N LEU A 14 7.63 10.05 22.92
CA LEU A 14 6.90 9.06 22.13
C LEU A 14 5.92 9.79 21.20
N ALA A 15 6.46 10.62 20.30
CA ALA A 15 5.72 10.98 19.10
C ALA A 15 5.81 9.80 18.13
N GLY A 16 4.96 8.79 18.34
CA GLY A 16 4.78 7.74 17.36
C GLY A 16 4.22 8.37 16.09
N CYS A 17 4.92 8.21 14.95
CA CYS A 17 4.36 8.51 13.64
C CYS A 17 3.20 7.53 13.40
N ALA A 18 2.00 7.85 13.87
CA ALA A 18 0.80 7.23 13.37
C ALA A 18 0.65 7.73 11.94
N LEU A 19 1.07 6.91 10.96
CA LEU A 19 0.69 7.10 9.57
C LEU A 19 -0.84 7.12 9.56
N ASN A 20 -1.43 8.31 9.45
CA ASN A 20 -2.87 8.43 9.36
C ASN A 20 -3.23 7.99 7.93
N PRO A 21 -3.94 6.86 7.75
CA PRO A 21 -4.24 6.42 6.41
C PRO A 21 -5.00 7.52 5.67
N PRO A 22 -4.72 7.75 4.37
CA PRO A 22 -5.46 8.69 3.57
C PRO A 22 -6.95 8.42 3.71
N ARG A 23 -7.76 9.47 3.93
CA ARG A 23 -9.21 9.30 3.96
C ARG A 23 -9.67 8.68 2.64
N PRO A 24 -10.34 7.52 2.65
CA PRO A 24 -10.75 6.87 1.41
C PRO A 24 -11.74 7.75 0.63
N PRO A 25 -11.87 7.56 -0.70
CA PRO A 25 -12.92 8.22 -1.46
C PRO A 25 -14.29 7.94 -0.84
N GLY A 26 -15.15 8.96 -0.72
CA GLY A 26 -16.47 8.85 -0.08
C GLY A 26 -17.53 8.05 -0.86
N ASP A 27 -17.13 7.42 -1.97
CA ASP A 27 -17.99 6.61 -2.83
C ASP A 27 -18.18 5.19 -2.24
N PRO A 28 -19.43 4.70 -2.07
CA PRO A 28 -19.69 3.34 -1.65
C PRO A 28 -18.98 2.27 -2.50
N ALA A 29 -18.78 2.50 -3.81
CA ALA A 29 -18.04 1.56 -4.63
C ALA A 29 -16.56 1.48 -4.23
N ALA A 30 -15.92 2.62 -3.95
CA ALA A 30 -14.56 2.68 -3.42
C ALA A 30 -14.45 1.98 -2.06
N ALA A 31 -15.41 2.18 -1.16
CA ALA A 31 -15.43 1.52 0.15
C ALA A 31 -15.50 -0.01 0.04
N ARG A 32 -16.35 -0.55 -0.84
CA ARG A 32 -16.40 -2.01 -1.11
C ARG A 32 -15.09 -2.53 -1.68
N CYS A 33 -14.46 -1.77 -2.58
CA CYS A 33 -13.18 -2.14 -3.15
C CYS A 33 -12.07 -2.21 -2.10
N LEU A 34 -12.01 -1.24 -1.18
CA LEU A 34 -11.04 -1.27 -0.09
C LEU A 34 -11.28 -2.43 0.87
N ALA A 35 -12.55 -2.76 1.16
CA ALA A 35 -12.88 -3.94 1.97
C ALA A 35 -12.38 -5.26 1.33
N LEU A 36 -12.51 -5.41 0.01
CA LEU A 36 -11.95 -6.58 -0.70
C LEU A 36 -10.42 -6.64 -0.56
N TYR A 37 -9.73 -5.50 -0.71
CA TYR A 37 -8.29 -5.43 -0.50
C TYR A 37 -7.88 -5.83 0.93
N ASP A 38 -8.58 -5.32 1.94
CA ASP A 38 -8.31 -5.63 3.35
C ASP A 38 -8.54 -7.11 3.66
N GLU A 39 -9.59 -7.72 3.12
CA GLU A 39 -9.87 -9.14 3.33
C GLU A 39 -8.87 -10.05 2.61
N LEU A 40 -8.43 -9.70 1.41
CA LEU A 40 -7.33 -10.42 0.76
C LEU A 40 -6.04 -10.27 1.56
N ASP A 41 -5.72 -9.07 2.04
CA ASP A 41 -4.53 -8.79 2.84
C ASP A 41 -4.51 -9.64 4.12
N ALA A 42 -5.64 -9.74 4.81
CA ALA A 42 -5.79 -10.59 5.99
C ALA A 42 -5.60 -12.08 5.65
N ALA A 43 -6.24 -12.57 4.58
CA ALA A 43 -6.11 -13.96 4.16
C ALA A 43 -4.67 -14.33 3.76
N VAL A 44 -3.96 -13.42 3.09
CA VAL A 44 -2.55 -13.61 2.73
C VAL A 44 -1.65 -13.62 3.97
N ALA A 45 -1.91 -12.75 4.94
CA ALA A 45 -1.16 -12.73 6.19
C ALA A 45 -1.37 -14.00 7.03
N GLU A 46 -2.58 -14.57 7.01
CA GLU A 46 -2.94 -15.75 7.79
C GLU A 46 -2.53 -17.08 7.12
N HIS A 47 -2.72 -17.17 5.80
CA HIS A 47 -2.62 -18.44 5.07
C HIS A 47 -1.67 -18.43 3.88
N GLY A 48 -1.30 -17.25 3.40
CA GLY A 48 -0.47 -17.09 2.21
C GLY A 48 1.03 -17.22 2.50
N ALA A 49 1.80 -17.22 1.43
CA ALA A 49 3.22 -16.88 1.54
C ALA A 49 3.36 -15.39 1.90
N THR A 50 4.53 -15.00 2.42
CA THR A 50 4.90 -13.60 2.71
C THR A 50 4.39 -12.64 1.61
N PRO A 51 3.91 -11.44 1.97
CA PRO A 51 3.45 -10.46 0.98
C PRO A 51 4.44 -10.34 -0.18
N SER A 52 3.92 -10.44 -1.41
CA SER A 52 4.76 -10.47 -2.60
C SER A 52 5.43 -9.11 -2.81
N ALA A 53 6.58 -9.08 -3.49
CA ALA A 53 7.16 -7.84 -3.98
C ALA A 53 6.45 -7.39 -5.28
N PRO A 54 6.51 -6.10 -5.66
CA PRO A 54 7.13 -4.96 -4.97
C PRO A 54 6.35 -4.50 -3.72
N ALA A 55 6.85 -3.51 -2.97
CA ALA A 55 6.18 -3.03 -1.78
C ALA A 55 4.86 -2.30 -2.10
N ARG A 56 3.85 -2.47 -1.24
CA ARG A 56 2.58 -1.73 -1.29
C ARG A 56 2.81 -0.28 -0.89
N ILE A 57 2.14 0.66 -1.56
CA ILE A 57 2.09 2.05 -1.11
C ILE A 57 1.09 2.11 0.06
N ALA A 58 1.57 2.45 1.25
CA ALA A 58 0.72 2.52 2.44
C ALA A 58 -0.46 3.49 2.22
N GLY A 59 -1.67 3.05 2.57
CA GLY A 59 -2.89 3.82 2.34
C GLY A 59 -3.48 3.72 0.94
N PHE A 60 -2.79 3.06 0.00
CA PHE A 60 -3.22 2.85 -1.38
C PHE A 60 -3.01 1.38 -1.76
N PRO A 61 -3.84 0.44 -1.25
CA PRO A 61 -3.59 -1.00 -1.30
C PRO A 61 -3.60 -1.61 -2.71
N TYR A 62 -4.03 -0.81 -3.70
CA TYR A 62 -4.11 -1.11 -5.11
C TYR A 62 -2.91 -0.57 -5.93
N LEU A 63 -1.91 0.02 -5.25
CA LEU A 63 -0.69 0.54 -5.85
C LEU A 63 0.54 -0.14 -5.22
N ARG A 64 1.47 -0.56 -6.07
CA ARG A 64 2.80 -1.00 -5.66
C ARG A 64 3.86 -0.25 -6.43
N VAL A 65 5.00 -0.06 -5.79
CA VAL A 65 6.10 0.71 -6.36
C VAL A 65 7.38 -0.12 -6.34
N ASP A 66 8.02 -0.19 -7.50
CA ASP A 66 9.40 -0.67 -7.61
C ASP A 66 10.38 0.50 -7.59
N ARG A 67 11.68 0.17 -7.55
CA ARG A 67 12.74 1.19 -7.51
C ARG A 67 12.74 2.13 -8.72
N PHE A 68 12.25 1.70 -9.88
CA PHE A 68 12.29 2.50 -11.11
C PHE A 68 11.13 3.48 -11.14
N LEU A 69 9.93 3.04 -10.79
CA LEU A 69 8.76 3.90 -10.73
C LEU A 69 8.79 4.86 -9.55
N ALA A 70 9.53 4.53 -8.49
CA ALA A 70 9.81 5.45 -7.41
C ALA A 70 10.53 6.73 -7.89
N ASP A 71 11.38 6.65 -8.92
CA ASP A 71 12.10 7.83 -9.43
C ASP A 71 11.19 8.83 -10.16
N PHE A 72 9.96 8.45 -10.52
CA PHE A 72 8.98 9.34 -11.15
C PHE A 72 8.14 10.14 -10.13
N ARG A 73 8.21 9.80 -8.83
CA ARG A 73 7.40 10.43 -7.78
C ARG A 73 7.70 11.93 -7.61
N THR A 74 8.94 12.36 -7.85
CA THR A 74 9.40 13.76 -7.71
C THR A 74 9.42 14.52 -9.04
N GLN A 75 9.18 13.83 -10.16
CA GLN A 75 9.19 14.46 -11.47
C GLN A 75 7.94 15.29 -11.68
N ASN A 76 8.11 16.42 -12.40
CA ASN A 76 7.00 17.26 -12.83
C ASN A 76 6.27 16.59 -14.01
N LEU A 77 5.39 15.64 -13.68
CA LEU A 77 4.58 14.92 -14.66
C LEU A 77 3.36 15.74 -15.04
N ASN A 78 3.10 15.86 -16.35
CA ASN A 78 1.82 16.38 -16.82
C ASN A 78 0.65 15.43 -16.45
N PRO A 79 -0.63 15.83 -16.62
CA PRO A 79 -1.75 14.98 -16.22
C PRO A 79 -1.77 13.59 -16.88
N ALA A 80 -1.47 13.50 -18.18
CA ALA A 80 -1.42 12.22 -18.89
C ALA A 80 -0.27 11.33 -18.39
N GLN A 81 0.90 11.92 -18.11
CA GLN A 81 2.03 11.21 -17.53
C GLN A 81 1.74 10.74 -16.09
N THR A 82 0.99 11.52 -15.30
CA THR A 82 0.56 11.11 -13.96
C THR A 82 -0.37 9.90 -14.02
N VAL A 83 -1.35 9.89 -14.92
CA VAL A 83 -2.23 8.74 -15.15
C VAL A 83 -1.43 7.51 -15.60
N ALA A 84 -0.46 7.68 -16.51
CA ALA A 84 0.40 6.60 -16.96
C ALA A 84 1.25 6.01 -15.83
N TRP A 85 1.82 6.86 -14.98
CA TRP A 85 2.59 6.44 -13.79
C TRP A 85 1.72 5.63 -12.82
N LEU A 86 0.55 6.15 -12.44
CA LEU A 86 -0.39 5.44 -11.57
C LEU A 86 -0.86 4.11 -12.17
N THR A 87 -1.09 4.07 -13.49
CA THR A 87 -1.46 2.83 -14.19
C THR A 87 -0.36 1.79 -14.06
N ARG A 88 0.91 2.20 -14.20
CA ARG A 88 2.04 1.28 -14.07
C ARG A 88 2.23 0.78 -12.63
N LEU A 89 2.04 1.63 -11.63
CA LEU A 89 2.01 1.21 -10.21
C LEU A 89 0.91 0.18 -9.93
N ASN A 90 -0.25 0.35 -10.56
CA ASN A 90 -1.36 -0.58 -10.42
C ASN A 90 -1.09 -1.92 -11.11
N VAL A 91 -0.44 -1.95 -12.27
CA VAL A 91 -0.02 -3.21 -12.91
C VAL A 91 0.90 -4.02 -11.99
N LEU A 92 1.85 -3.35 -11.31
CA LEU A 92 2.71 -4.03 -10.33
C LEU A 92 1.91 -4.61 -9.16
N ASP A 93 0.86 -3.91 -8.71
CA ASP A 93 -0.05 -4.47 -7.70
C ASP A 93 -0.75 -5.72 -8.22
N GLN A 94 -1.40 -5.65 -9.37
CA GLN A 94 -2.16 -6.78 -9.94
C GLN A 94 -1.29 -8.03 -10.14
N GLU A 95 -0.05 -7.86 -10.62
CA GLU A 95 0.91 -8.95 -10.76
C GLU A 95 1.22 -9.61 -9.40
N ALA A 96 1.50 -8.81 -8.37
CA ALA A 96 1.76 -9.31 -7.02
C ALA A 96 0.50 -9.95 -6.39
N ARG A 97 -0.69 -9.37 -6.60
CA ARG A 97 -1.96 -9.91 -6.11
C ARG A 97 -2.28 -11.27 -6.70
N ARG A 98 -1.93 -11.51 -7.98
CA ARG A 98 -2.08 -12.82 -8.60
C ARG A 98 -1.21 -13.87 -7.91
N VAL A 99 0.03 -13.53 -7.56
CA VAL A 99 0.93 -14.43 -6.82
C VAL A 99 0.37 -14.73 -5.43
N GLU A 100 0.00 -13.67 -4.70
CA GLU A 100 -0.61 -13.78 -3.37
C GLU A 100 -1.87 -14.66 -3.40
N TRP A 101 -2.77 -14.44 -4.37
CA TRP A 101 -3.96 -15.25 -4.59
C TRP A 101 -3.64 -16.73 -4.84
N THR A 102 -2.67 -17.01 -5.71
CA THR A 102 -2.27 -18.40 -6.00
C THR A 102 -1.63 -19.09 -4.80
N SER A 103 -1.08 -18.34 -3.85
CA SER A 103 -0.50 -18.88 -2.62
C SER A 103 -1.54 -19.34 -1.58
N LEU A 104 -2.79 -18.87 -1.69
CA LEU A 104 -3.84 -19.20 -0.73
C LEU A 104 -4.35 -20.64 -0.90
N PRO A 105 -4.74 -21.32 0.19
CA PRO A 105 -5.45 -22.60 0.11
C PRO A 105 -6.77 -22.47 -0.67
N GLU A 106 -7.14 -23.52 -1.41
CA GLU A 106 -8.36 -23.54 -2.23
C GLU A 106 -9.66 -23.20 -1.47
N PRO A 107 -9.88 -23.71 -0.23
CA PRO A 107 -11.07 -23.34 0.54
C PRO A 107 -11.15 -21.83 0.86
N VAL A 108 -10.00 -21.19 1.09
CA VAL A 108 -9.91 -19.74 1.37
C VAL A 108 -10.23 -18.95 0.10
N ARG A 109 -9.66 -19.33 -1.04
CA ARG A 109 -9.99 -18.74 -2.34
C ARG A 109 -11.49 -18.81 -2.64
N THR A 110 -12.07 -19.99 -2.51
CA THR A 110 -13.51 -20.22 -2.75
C THR A 110 -14.39 -19.34 -1.85
N ALA A 111 -14.01 -19.16 -0.59
CA ALA A 111 -14.75 -18.32 0.34
C ALA A 111 -14.69 -16.83 -0.04
N LEU A 112 -13.51 -16.34 -0.47
CA LEU A 112 -13.33 -14.96 -0.92
C LEU A 112 -14.06 -14.68 -2.23
N ASP A 113 -13.98 -15.59 -3.21
CA ASP A 113 -14.71 -15.47 -4.48
C ASP A 113 -16.23 -15.36 -4.24
N ARG A 114 -16.79 -16.21 -3.38
CA ARG A 114 -18.22 -16.18 -3.04
C ARG A 114 -18.66 -14.83 -2.44
N ARG A 115 -17.80 -14.23 -1.61
CA ARG A 115 -18.12 -13.00 -0.89
C ARG A 115 -18.00 -11.75 -1.76
N HIS A 116 -16.99 -11.71 -2.62
CA HIS A 116 -16.59 -10.46 -3.31
C HIS A 116 -16.65 -10.53 -4.83
N ALA A 117 -16.67 -11.71 -5.42
CA ALA A 117 -16.59 -11.92 -6.86
C ALA A 117 -17.68 -12.90 -7.33
N ALA A 118 -18.93 -12.67 -6.94
CA ALA A 118 -20.05 -13.58 -7.27
C ALA A 118 -20.23 -13.84 -8.78
N ALA A 119 -19.77 -12.93 -9.64
CA ALA A 119 -19.83 -13.04 -11.09
C ALA A 119 -18.48 -13.36 -11.76
N ASP A 120 -17.38 -13.45 -11.00
CA ASP A 120 -16.02 -13.44 -11.53
C ASP A 120 -15.03 -14.11 -10.55
N THR A 121 -13.75 -13.73 -10.57
CA THR A 121 -12.75 -14.12 -9.56
C THR A 121 -12.23 -12.90 -8.81
N VAL A 122 -11.72 -13.08 -7.58
CA VAL A 122 -11.10 -12.00 -6.79
C VAL A 122 -10.04 -11.23 -7.58
N PRO A 123 -9.09 -11.85 -8.33
CA PRO A 123 -8.16 -11.09 -9.17
C PRO A 123 -8.84 -10.18 -10.21
N ALA A 124 -9.93 -10.64 -10.83
CA ALA A 124 -10.68 -9.83 -11.80
C ALA A 124 -11.40 -8.66 -11.10
N ALA A 125 -12.04 -8.92 -9.95
CA ALA A 125 -12.68 -7.89 -9.14
C ALA A 125 -11.68 -6.83 -8.66
N LEU A 126 -10.48 -7.24 -8.24
CA LEU A 126 -9.40 -6.32 -7.85
C LEU A 126 -8.95 -5.44 -9.02
N ALA A 127 -8.86 -5.97 -10.24
CA ALA A 127 -8.49 -5.16 -11.41
C ALA A 127 -9.53 -4.06 -11.70
N GLN A 128 -10.82 -4.37 -11.59
CA GLN A 128 -11.92 -3.40 -11.73
C GLN A 128 -11.89 -2.36 -10.60
N CYS A 129 -11.69 -2.82 -9.37
CA CYS A 129 -11.57 -1.96 -8.19
C CYS A 129 -10.39 -0.99 -8.30
N ALA A 130 -9.25 -1.47 -8.78
CA ALA A 130 -8.08 -0.63 -8.90
C ALA A 130 -8.23 0.44 -9.98
N ALA A 131 -8.91 0.14 -11.09
CA ALA A 131 -9.25 1.16 -12.08
C ALA A 131 -10.14 2.26 -11.47
N THR A 132 -11.14 1.86 -10.67
CA THR A 132 -12.04 2.79 -9.97
C THR A 132 -11.28 3.69 -8.99
N LEU A 133 -10.50 3.09 -8.08
CA LEU A 133 -9.74 3.83 -7.06
C LEU A 133 -8.67 4.74 -7.70
N ARG A 134 -7.95 4.24 -8.71
CA ARG A 134 -6.95 5.04 -9.43
C ARG A 134 -7.57 6.25 -10.12
N ASN A 135 -8.73 6.08 -10.76
CA ASN A 135 -9.39 7.17 -11.46
C ASN A 135 -9.84 8.26 -10.46
N ALA A 136 -10.38 7.85 -9.30
CA ALA A 136 -10.71 8.77 -8.21
C ALA A 136 -9.47 9.54 -7.75
N ASP A 137 -8.37 8.84 -7.49
CA ASP A 137 -7.14 9.45 -6.97
C ASP A 137 -6.45 10.34 -8.00
N SER A 138 -6.50 10.00 -9.29
CA SER A 138 -5.92 10.84 -10.35
C SER A 138 -6.61 12.21 -10.51
N GLY A 139 -7.85 12.33 -10.05
CA GLY A 139 -8.62 13.57 -10.07
C GLY A 139 -8.47 14.42 -8.80
N ASP A 140 -7.77 13.91 -7.78
CA ASP A 140 -7.65 14.53 -6.46
C ASP A 140 -6.19 14.93 -6.18
N PRO A 141 -5.85 16.24 -6.21
CA PRO A 141 -4.50 16.72 -5.98
C PRO A 141 -3.92 16.35 -4.60
N GLU A 142 -4.74 16.30 -3.55
CA GLU A 142 -4.29 15.96 -2.20
C GLU A 142 -3.92 14.48 -2.13
N ARG A 143 -4.75 13.61 -2.72
CA ARG A 143 -4.46 12.17 -2.78
C ARG A 143 -3.24 11.88 -3.64
N LEU A 144 -3.07 12.57 -4.78
CA LEU A 144 -1.86 12.46 -5.59
C LEU A 144 -0.59 12.87 -4.83
N ALA A 145 -0.65 13.93 -4.03
CA ALA A 145 0.47 14.37 -3.21
C ALA A 145 0.86 13.28 -2.19
N LEU A 146 -0.12 12.69 -1.51
CA LEU A 146 0.09 11.58 -0.56
C LEU A 146 0.70 10.34 -1.22
N ILE A 147 0.23 9.95 -2.42
CA ILE A 147 0.82 8.81 -3.16
C ILE A 147 2.31 9.06 -3.43
N ARG A 148 2.66 10.28 -3.86
CA ARG A 148 4.05 10.66 -4.15
C ARG A 148 4.92 10.69 -2.88
N GLU A 149 4.37 11.20 -1.78
CA GLU A 149 5.03 11.21 -0.48
C GLU A 149 5.34 9.79 -0.01
N VAL A 150 4.35 8.89 0.07
CA VAL A 150 4.55 7.52 0.56
C VAL A 150 5.46 6.70 -0.36
N ALA A 151 5.38 6.90 -1.68
CA ALA A 151 6.31 6.28 -2.63
C ALA A 151 7.78 6.71 -2.39
N THR A 152 8.01 7.83 -1.69
CA THR A 152 9.35 8.32 -1.31
C THR A 152 9.99 7.46 -0.25
N GLU A 153 9.26 7.19 0.82
CA GLU A 153 9.75 6.44 1.97
C GLU A 153 10.20 5.03 1.56
N LEU A 154 9.44 4.40 0.66
CA LEU A 154 9.77 3.09 0.11
C LEU A 154 11.01 3.13 -0.79
N SER A 155 11.18 4.18 -1.59
CA SER A 155 12.39 4.40 -2.40
C SER A 155 13.65 4.45 -1.53
N ASP A 156 13.58 5.20 -0.42
CA ASP A 156 14.71 5.39 0.47
C ASP A 156 15.06 4.12 1.25
N LEU A 157 14.05 3.31 1.63
CA LEU A 157 14.29 1.99 2.22
C LEU A 157 14.95 1.02 1.25
N VAL A 158 14.55 1.02 -0.03
CA VAL A 158 15.14 0.17 -1.07
C VAL A 158 16.55 0.65 -1.48
N ARG A 159 16.86 1.94 -1.32
CA ARG A 159 18.15 2.54 -1.68
C ARG A 159 19.21 2.45 -0.58
N ARG A 160 18.86 2.03 0.65
CA ARG A 160 19.85 1.84 1.73
C ARG A 160 20.86 0.76 1.34
N PRO A 161 22.17 1.06 1.32
CA PRO A 161 23.18 0.01 1.13
C PRO A 161 23.08 -0.98 2.30
N ALA A 162 23.24 -2.28 2.00
CA ALA A 162 23.29 -3.32 3.02
C ALA A 162 24.33 -2.93 4.10
N PRO A 163 24.03 -3.11 5.40
CA PRO A 163 24.98 -2.77 6.44
C PRO A 163 26.28 -3.53 6.16
N ASN A 164 27.38 -2.79 6.07
CA ASN A 164 28.71 -3.34 5.87
C ASN A 164 28.99 -4.34 7.00
N ARG A 165 28.85 -5.63 6.69
CA ARG A 165 29.15 -6.72 7.62
C ARG A 165 30.68 -6.79 7.67
N ARG A 166 31.28 -5.91 8.48
CA ARG A 166 32.71 -5.99 8.79
C ARG A 166 32.95 -7.34 9.45
N VAL A 167 33.70 -8.19 8.76
CA VAL A 167 34.31 -9.43 9.27
C VAL A 167 35.48 -9.06 10.17
#